data_AF-A0A4Z1INL2-F1
#
_entry.id   AF-A0A4Z1INL2-F1
#
_cell.length_a   1.000
_cell.length_b   1.000
_cell.length_c   1.000
_cell.angle_alpha   90.00
_cell.angle_beta   90.00
_cell.angle_gamma   90.00
#
_symmetry.space_group_name_H-M   'P 1'
#
loop_
_entity.id
_entity.type
_entity.pdbx_description
1 polymer ?
#
loop_
_entity_poly.entity_id
_entity_poly.type
_entity_poly.pdbx_seq_one_letter_code
_entity_poly.pdbx_strand_id
1 'polypeptide(L)'
;MFFKKKTSLVPTKSKVLVPLYIYPSPGAWGRLLQRQVGESDGIISTYPGLEFIVVVNPHNGPGQLLDSNYRREIQQLNSYPNVMVVGYVSTAYATRQYSNVLEDVKTYAAWRLEDDGLGVRGIFFDETPNQWSASNAAFLANINAAVKGSSGLGAEPLVIHNPGTIPHKKLMSGECLPDINVVFEATHQTYRENACEKALTDLKMDPGRLACLMHSVPESLMSTHSDVASETQKLRSIVGTLYITSQATELYTDLGEHWENFIKAVSL
;
A
#
# COMPACT_ATOMS: atom_id res chain seq x y z
N MET A 1 -1.13 -40.63 -13.64
CA MET A 1 -0.95 -39.49 -12.72
C MET A 1 -0.14 -38.42 -13.42
N PHE A 2 -0.77 -37.32 -13.83
CA PHE A 2 -0.04 -36.17 -14.38
C PHE A 2 0.18 -35.15 -13.27
N PHE A 3 1.42 -35.00 -12.82
CA PHE A 3 1.81 -33.89 -11.97
C PHE A 3 1.77 -32.61 -12.81
N LYS A 4 0.76 -31.75 -12.59
CA LYS A 4 0.81 -30.36 -13.05
C LYS A 4 1.99 -29.68 -12.34
N LYS A 5 3.03 -29.31 -13.11
CA LYS A 5 4.06 -28.38 -12.65
C LYS A 5 3.36 -27.12 -12.14
N LYS A 6 3.62 -26.75 -10.87
CA LYS A 6 3.30 -25.40 -10.37
C LYS A 6 4.15 -24.43 -11.17
N THR A 7 3.52 -23.73 -12.11
CA THR A 7 4.10 -22.53 -12.72
C THR A 7 4.36 -21.53 -11.61
N SER A 8 5.61 -21.06 -11.51
CA SER A 8 5.94 -19.83 -10.80
C SER A 8 5.09 -18.73 -11.41
N LEU A 9 4.09 -18.25 -10.67
CA LEU A 9 3.30 -17.10 -11.07
C LEU A 9 4.12 -15.86 -10.72
N VAL A 10 5.06 -15.52 -11.60
CA VAL A 10 5.53 -14.12 -11.65
C VAL A 10 4.27 -13.28 -11.87
N PRO A 11 3.98 -12.27 -11.03
CA PRO A 11 2.84 -11.39 -11.25
C PRO A 11 2.90 -10.86 -12.68
N THR A 12 1.83 -11.05 -13.45
CA THR A 12 1.80 -10.57 -14.83
C THR A 12 1.77 -9.04 -14.91
N LYS A 13 1.45 -8.37 -13.79
CA LYS A 13 1.52 -6.91 -13.60
C LYS A 13 1.77 -6.57 -12.12
N SER A 14 2.61 -5.57 -11.86
CA SER A 14 2.81 -5.01 -10.52
C SER A 14 1.79 -3.92 -10.20
N LYS A 15 1.59 -3.65 -8.91
CA LYS A 15 0.78 -2.55 -8.39
C LYS A 15 1.68 -1.54 -7.70
N VAL A 16 1.23 -0.28 -7.64
CA VAL A 16 1.90 0.75 -6.86
C VAL A 16 1.13 0.99 -5.58
N LEU A 17 1.81 0.90 -4.44
CA LEU A 17 1.26 1.34 -3.15
C LEU A 17 1.78 2.74 -2.88
N VAL A 18 0.89 3.68 -2.60
CA VAL A 18 1.22 5.08 -2.37
C VAL A 18 0.80 5.45 -0.95
N PRO A 19 1.73 5.45 0.02
CA PRO A 19 1.52 6.08 1.32
C PRO A 19 1.39 7.59 1.10
N LEU A 20 0.17 8.08 0.87
CA LEU A 20 -0.07 9.46 0.44
C LEU A 20 -0.33 10.34 1.67
N TYR A 21 0.73 10.59 2.43
CA TYR A 21 0.66 11.35 3.69
C TYR A 21 0.93 12.85 3.47
N ILE A 22 0.65 13.31 2.25
CA ILE A 22 0.70 14.71 1.84
C ILE A 22 -0.66 15.34 2.14
N TYR A 23 -0.71 16.42 2.92
CA TYR A 23 -1.96 17.14 3.13
C TYR A 23 -2.52 17.66 1.79
N PRO A 24 -3.80 17.40 1.46
CA PRO A 24 -4.39 17.68 0.14
C PRO A 24 -4.77 19.15 -0.08
N SER A 25 -3.87 20.10 0.25
CA SER A 25 -4.08 21.49 -0.16
C SER A 25 -4.27 21.56 -1.68
N PRO A 26 -5.07 22.51 -2.21
CA PRO A 26 -5.25 22.65 -3.65
C PRO A 26 -3.89 22.84 -4.31
N GLY A 27 -3.40 21.87 -5.08
CA GLY A 27 -1.99 21.89 -5.48
C GLY A 27 -1.23 20.60 -5.18
N ALA A 28 -1.42 20.05 -3.99
CA ALA A 28 -0.53 19.05 -3.42
C ALA A 28 -0.49 17.72 -4.19
N TRP A 29 -1.64 17.18 -4.58
CA TRP A 29 -1.71 15.87 -5.25
C TRP A 29 -1.63 15.95 -6.79
N GLY A 30 -1.15 17.07 -7.33
CA GLY A 30 -1.23 17.36 -8.77
C GLY A 30 -0.38 16.44 -9.65
N ARG A 31 0.68 15.84 -9.10
CA ARG A 31 1.49 14.85 -9.82
C ARG A 31 0.79 13.49 -9.93
N LEU A 32 -0.17 13.21 -9.04
CA LEU A 32 -1.02 12.02 -9.12
C LEU A 32 -2.23 12.27 -10.03
N LEU A 33 -2.92 13.37 -9.79
CA LEU A 33 -4.25 13.69 -10.32
C LEU A 33 -4.20 14.61 -11.55
N GLN A 34 -5.10 14.39 -12.51
CA GLN A 34 -5.30 15.33 -13.60
C GLN A 34 -6.10 16.54 -13.10
N ARG A 35 -5.50 17.72 -13.14
CA ARG A 35 -6.08 18.95 -12.58
C ARG A 35 -7.21 19.54 -13.41
N GLN A 36 -7.08 19.58 -14.74
CA GLN A 36 -8.06 20.17 -15.65
C GLN A 36 -8.07 19.51 -17.03
N VAL A 37 -9.20 19.65 -17.74
CA VAL A 37 -9.31 19.30 -19.17
C VAL A 37 -8.39 20.23 -19.97
N GLY A 38 -7.33 19.67 -20.56
CA GLY A 38 -6.35 20.42 -21.36
C GLY A 38 -4.98 20.62 -20.69
N GLU A 39 -4.82 20.25 -19.42
CA GLU A 39 -3.48 20.05 -18.82
C GLU A 39 -2.95 18.65 -19.16
N SER A 40 -1.63 18.46 -19.08
CA SER A 40 -1.02 17.13 -19.19
C SER A 40 -1.69 16.15 -18.23
N ASP A 41 -2.03 14.95 -18.72
CA ASP A 41 -2.65 13.90 -17.93
C ASP A 41 -1.85 13.65 -16.64
N GLY A 42 -2.55 13.59 -15.49
CA GLY A 42 -1.94 13.13 -14.23
C GLY A 42 -1.38 11.71 -14.40
N ILE A 43 -0.47 11.29 -13.51
CA ILE A 43 0.20 9.99 -13.67
C ILE A 43 -0.80 8.82 -13.71
N ILE A 44 -1.91 8.93 -12.97
CA ILE A 44 -2.95 7.90 -12.92
C ILE A 44 -3.62 7.73 -14.29
N SER A 45 -3.97 8.85 -14.96
CA SER A 45 -4.56 8.85 -16.31
C SER A 45 -3.56 8.39 -17.38
N THR A 46 -2.28 8.69 -17.20
CA THR A 46 -1.21 8.32 -18.15
C THR A 46 -1.00 6.81 -18.22
N TYR A 47 -1.23 6.09 -17.11
CA TYR A 47 -1.02 4.64 -17.00
C TYR A 47 -2.31 3.90 -16.59
N PRO A 48 -3.34 3.86 -17.45
CA PRO A 48 -4.65 3.27 -17.10
C PRO A 48 -4.59 1.75 -16.85
N GLY A 49 -3.52 1.09 -17.29
CA GLY A 49 -3.28 -0.34 -17.07
C GLY A 49 -2.53 -0.68 -15.78
N LEU A 50 -2.09 0.33 -15.02
CA LEU A 50 -1.39 0.19 -13.75
C LEU A 50 -2.36 0.46 -12.60
N GLU A 51 -2.41 -0.45 -11.62
CA GLU A 51 -3.23 -0.29 -10.42
C GLU A 51 -2.48 0.50 -9.34
N PHE A 52 -3.14 1.51 -8.78
CA PHE A 52 -2.65 2.33 -7.68
C PHE A 52 -3.47 2.04 -6.43
N ILE A 53 -2.81 1.59 -5.36
CA ILE A 53 -3.39 1.49 -4.02
C ILE A 53 -2.94 2.74 -3.26
N VAL A 54 -3.86 3.67 -2.99
CA VAL A 54 -3.53 4.96 -2.37
C VAL A 54 -3.99 4.93 -0.92
N VAL A 55 -3.05 5.06 0.02
CA VAL A 55 -3.32 5.09 1.45
C VAL A 55 -3.54 6.52 1.89
N VAL A 56 -4.75 6.84 2.35
CA VAL A 56 -5.08 8.17 2.89
C VAL A 56 -5.01 8.17 4.41
N ASN A 57 -4.35 9.19 4.96
CA ASN A 57 -4.12 9.33 6.39
C ASN A 57 -4.45 10.76 6.88
N PRO A 58 -5.74 11.11 7.05
CA PRO A 58 -6.13 12.45 7.48
C PRO A 58 -5.52 12.92 8.80
N HIS A 59 -5.46 12.04 9.80
CA HIS A 59 -5.07 12.39 11.16
C HIS A 59 -4.52 11.18 11.93
N ASN A 60 -3.51 10.50 11.38
CA ASN A 60 -3.03 9.21 11.92
C ASN A 60 -4.18 8.21 12.12
N GLY A 61 -5.04 8.14 11.12
CA GLY A 61 -6.40 7.62 11.19
C GLY A 61 -7.38 8.52 10.42
N PRO A 62 -8.69 8.22 10.46
CA PRO A 62 -9.70 8.95 9.71
C PRO A 62 -9.99 10.36 10.25
N GLY A 63 -9.59 10.64 11.50
CA GLY A 63 -10.02 11.83 12.24
C GLY A 63 -11.50 11.78 12.63
N GLN A 64 -11.96 12.79 13.37
CA GLN A 64 -13.38 12.89 13.76
C GLN A 64 -14.26 13.46 12.64
N LEU A 65 -13.74 14.44 11.90
CA LEU A 65 -14.40 15.09 10.78
C LEU A 65 -13.41 15.23 9.63
N LEU A 66 -13.79 14.68 8.47
CA LEU A 66 -13.00 14.83 7.26
C LEU A 66 -13.17 16.25 6.71
N ASP A 67 -12.05 16.97 6.54
CA ASP A 67 -12.07 18.33 6.02
C ASP A 67 -12.37 18.39 4.51
N SER A 68 -12.66 19.59 4.01
CA SER A 68 -13.06 19.81 2.61
C SER A 68 -11.96 19.53 1.59
N ASN A 69 -10.68 19.64 1.97
CA ASN A 69 -9.55 19.32 1.11
C ASN A 69 -9.46 17.81 0.88
N TYR A 70 -9.51 17.02 1.96
CA TYR A 70 -9.55 15.56 1.82
C TYR A 70 -10.77 15.09 1.04
N ARG A 71 -11.95 15.64 1.32
CA ARG A 71 -13.18 15.28 0.60
C ARG A 71 -13.03 15.47 -0.91
N ARG A 72 -12.58 16.66 -1.33
CA ARG A 72 -12.40 17.01 -2.74
C ARG A 72 -11.46 16.03 -3.45
N GLU A 73 -10.27 15.80 -2.89
CA GLU A 73 -9.25 15.00 -3.57
C GLU A 73 -9.55 13.50 -3.51
N ILE A 74 -10.21 12.99 -2.44
CA ILE A 74 -10.64 11.59 -2.38
C ILE A 74 -11.72 11.30 -3.42
N GLN A 75 -12.71 12.19 -3.59
CA GLN A 75 -13.70 12.07 -4.67
C GLN A 75 -13.02 12.00 -6.04
N GLN A 76 -11.98 12.81 -6.24
CA GLN A 76 -11.23 12.80 -7.49
C GLN A 76 -10.44 11.49 -7.66
N LEU A 77 -9.75 10.99 -6.64
CA LEU A 77 -9.08 9.68 -6.68
C LEU A 77 -10.07 8.55 -7.02
N ASN A 78 -11.23 8.54 -6.37
CA ASN A 78 -12.26 7.53 -6.59
C ASN A 78 -12.93 7.60 -7.97
N SER A 79 -12.74 8.69 -8.73
CA SER A 79 -13.21 8.78 -10.12
C SER A 79 -12.37 7.92 -11.09
N TYR A 80 -11.16 7.52 -10.71
CA TYR A 80 -10.26 6.73 -11.55
C TYR A 80 -10.49 5.21 -11.35
N PRO A 81 -10.74 4.45 -12.44
CA PRO A 81 -11.04 3.02 -12.32
C PRO A 81 -9.83 2.17 -11.92
N ASN A 82 -8.61 2.69 -12.08
CA ASN A 82 -7.35 2.03 -11.74
C ASN A 82 -6.80 2.48 -10.37
N VAL A 83 -7.60 3.19 -9.56
CA VAL A 83 -7.24 3.62 -8.21
C VAL A 83 -8.09 2.90 -7.18
N MET A 84 -7.45 2.42 -6.12
CA MET A 84 -8.08 1.89 -4.93
C MET A 84 -7.62 2.71 -3.72
N VAL A 85 -8.52 3.54 -3.18
CA VAL A 85 -8.25 4.29 -1.96
C VAL A 85 -8.47 3.39 -0.74
N VAL A 86 -7.52 3.36 0.19
CA VAL A 86 -7.60 2.63 1.46
C VAL A 86 -7.31 3.56 2.64
N GLY A 87 -7.96 3.31 3.78
CA GLY A 87 -7.77 4.11 5.00
C GLY A 87 -6.61 3.62 5.85
N TYR A 88 -5.78 4.52 6.36
CA TYR A 88 -4.71 4.22 7.32
C TYR A 88 -5.25 4.00 8.73
N VAL A 89 -4.82 2.93 9.42
CA VAL A 89 -5.13 2.70 10.84
C VAL A 89 -3.90 2.17 11.57
N SER A 90 -3.34 2.92 12.52
CA SER A 90 -2.28 2.40 13.39
C SER A 90 -2.84 1.35 14.36
N THR A 91 -2.09 0.27 14.54
CA THR A 91 -2.36 -0.79 15.53
C THR A 91 -1.38 -0.79 16.71
N ALA A 92 -0.33 0.04 16.66
CA ALA A 92 0.74 0.12 17.64
C ALA A 92 1.25 -1.26 18.08
N TYR A 93 1.58 -2.13 17.14
CA TYR A 93 2.05 -3.51 17.37
C TYR A 93 1.08 -4.35 18.22
N ALA A 94 -0.22 -4.19 17.95
CA ALA A 94 -1.34 -4.78 18.69
C ALA A 94 -1.46 -4.33 20.15
N THR A 95 -0.84 -3.20 20.53
CA THR A 95 -0.99 -2.59 21.87
C THR A 95 -2.07 -1.51 21.90
N ARG A 96 -2.48 -0.97 20.74
CA ARG A 96 -3.63 -0.06 20.66
C ARG A 96 -4.91 -0.82 21.02
N GLN A 97 -5.76 -0.21 21.84
CA GLN A 97 -7.03 -0.81 22.26
C GLN A 97 -7.85 -1.22 21.03
N TYR A 98 -8.23 -2.50 20.96
CA TYR A 98 -8.92 -3.08 19.81
C TYR A 98 -10.21 -2.32 19.44
N SER A 99 -10.97 -1.83 20.42
CA SER A 99 -12.17 -1.02 20.16
C SER A 99 -11.88 0.26 19.37
N ASN A 100 -10.74 0.90 19.63
CA ASN A 100 -10.37 2.16 18.97
C ASN A 100 -9.89 1.89 17.55
N VAL A 101 -9.21 0.76 17.32
CA VAL A 101 -8.87 0.28 15.96
C VAL A 101 -10.15 0.02 15.16
N LEU A 102 -11.14 -0.64 15.77
CA LEU A 102 -12.43 -0.88 15.12
C LEU A 102 -13.24 0.40 14.90
N GLU A 103 -13.12 1.39 15.78
CA GLU A 103 -13.77 2.68 15.61
C GLU A 103 -13.24 3.41 14.38
N ASP A 104 -11.93 3.43 14.17
CA ASP A 104 -11.36 4.00 12.95
C ASP A 104 -11.84 3.28 11.68
N VAL A 105 -11.86 1.93 11.70
CA VAL A 105 -12.37 1.13 10.58
C VAL A 105 -13.83 1.47 10.29
N LYS A 106 -14.66 1.64 11.33
CA LYS A 106 -16.07 2.04 11.18
C LYS A 106 -16.21 3.46 10.62
N THR A 107 -15.38 4.39 11.05
CA THR A 107 -15.40 5.77 10.55
C THR A 107 -15.08 5.80 9.05
N TYR A 108 -14.03 5.11 8.61
CA TYR A 108 -13.75 4.97 7.17
C TYR A 108 -14.89 4.29 6.40
N ALA A 109 -15.50 3.25 6.97
CA ALA A 109 -16.63 2.56 6.37
C ALA A 109 -17.90 3.43 6.28
N ALA A 110 -18.02 4.45 7.14
CA ALA A 110 -19.15 5.39 7.14
C ALA A 110 -19.00 6.54 6.14
N TRP A 111 -17.79 6.84 5.65
CA TRP A 111 -17.57 7.95 4.71
C TRP A 111 -18.43 7.87 3.45
N ARG A 112 -18.65 6.67 2.92
CA ARG A 112 -19.52 6.46 1.75
C ARG A 112 -21.00 6.80 2.01
N LEU A 113 -21.42 6.84 3.27
CA LEU A 113 -22.78 7.23 3.65
C LEU A 113 -22.95 8.75 3.64
N GLU A 114 -21.84 9.48 3.71
CA GLU A 114 -21.83 10.94 3.60
C GLU A 114 -21.90 11.39 2.14
N ASP A 115 -21.20 10.69 1.25
CA ASP A 115 -21.19 10.92 -0.20
C ASP A 115 -20.65 9.65 -0.92
N ASP A 116 -21.29 9.21 -2.00
CA ASP A 116 -20.92 7.99 -2.72
C ASP A 116 -19.48 8.03 -3.27
N GLY A 117 -18.93 9.22 -3.53
CA GLY A 117 -17.56 9.43 -3.98
C GLY A 117 -16.50 9.40 -2.87
N LEU A 118 -16.88 9.32 -1.60
CA LEU A 118 -15.95 9.37 -0.45
C LEU A 118 -15.56 8.01 0.13
N GLY A 119 -16.16 6.91 -0.35
CA GLY A 119 -15.87 5.59 0.18
C GLY A 119 -14.41 5.15 -0.02
N VAL A 120 -13.83 4.52 1.00
CA VAL A 120 -12.58 3.75 0.83
C VAL A 120 -12.91 2.28 0.56
N ARG A 121 -11.97 1.55 -0.05
CA ARG A 121 -12.13 0.16 -0.51
C ARG A 121 -11.29 -0.84 0.28
N GLY A 122 -10.83 -0.44 1.46
CA GLY A 122 -10.00 -1.27 2.31
C GLY A 122 -9.32 -0.48 3.41
N ILE A 123 -8.55 -1.20 4.23
CA ILE A 123 -7.78 -0.65 5.35
C ILE A 123 -6.33 -1.09 5.26
N PHE A 124 -5.43 -0.11 5.41
CA PHE A 124 -4.02 -0.29 5.64
C PHE A 124 -3.77 -0.22 7.15
N PHE A 125 -3.56 -1.37 7.77
CA PHE A 125 -3.18 -1.45 9.18
C PHE A 125 -1.68 -1.27 9.33
N ASP A 126 -1.29 -0.18 9.97
CA ASP A 126 0.12 0.11 10.22
C ASP A 126 0.58 -0.44 11.57
N GLU A 127 1.89 -0.62 11.68
CA GLU A 127 2.58 -1.13 12.87
C GLU A 127 2.00 -2.48 13.32
N THR A 128 1.63 -3.37 12.39
CA THR A 128 1.10 -4.69 12.78
C THR A 128 2.20 -5.55 13.43
N PRO A 129 1.86 -6.41 14.42
CA PRO A 129 2.87 -7.25 15.08
C PRO A 129 3.51 -8.25 14.11
N ASN A 130 4.84 -8.38 14.17
CA ASN A 130 5.61 -9.37 13.40
C ASN A 130 5.93 -10.64 14.21
N GLN A 131 5.93 -10.57 15.55
CA GLN A 131 6.22 -11.70 16.43
C GLN A 131 4.99 -12.55 16.71
N TRP A 132 5.14 -13.87 16.67
CA TRP A 132 4.06 -14.76 17.05
C TRP A 132 3.75 -14.67 18.53
N SER A 133 2.47 -14.52 18.84
CA SER A 133 1.84 -14.88 20.11
C SER A 133 0.39 -15.25 19.82
N ALA A 134 -0.28 -15.97 20.73
CA ALA A 134 -1.70 -16.25 20.58
C ALA A 134 -2.53 -14.95 20.54
N SER A 135 -2.12 -13.94 21.31
CA SER A 135 -2.77 -12.62 21.32
C SER A 135 -2.60 -11.88 19.99
N ASN A 136 -1.40 -11.87 19.41
CA ASN A 136 -1.13 -11.22 18.13
C ASN A 136 -1.90 -11.91 17.01
N ALA A 137 -1.93 -13.24 17.00
CA ALA A 137 -2.69 -14.01 16.01
C ALA A 137 -4.20 -13.71 16.10
N ALA A 138 -4.76 -13.71 17.32
CA ALA A 138 -6.17 -13.38 17.54
C ALA A 138 -6.49 -11.92 17.14
N PHE A 139 -5.61 -10.97 17.47
CA PHE A 139 -5.77 -9.57 17.08
C PHE A 139 -5.81 -9.42 15.54
N LEU A 140 -4.85 -10.00 14.83
CA LEU A 140 -4.80 -9.94 13.35
C LEU A 140 -6.01 -10.62 12.70
N ALA A 141 -6.42 -11.79 13.20
CA ALA A 141 -7.62 -12.47 12.71
C ALA A 141 -8.89 -11.60 12.91
N ASN A 142 -9.00 -10.96 14.07
CA ASN A 142 -10.15 -10.13 14.42
C ASN A 142 -10.23 -8.83 13.61
N ILE A 143 -9.11 -8.16 13.31
CA ILE A 143 -9.13 -6.96 12.44
C ILE A 143 -9.42 -7.34 10.97
N ASN A 144 -8.89 -8.48 10.50
CA ASN A 144 -9.22 -9.03 9.18
C ASN A 144 -10.72 -9.27 9.05
N ALA A 145 -11.30 -10.00 10.01
CA ALA A 145 -12.73 -10.30 10.02
C ALA A 145 -13.60 -9.04 10.08
N ALA A 146 -13.20 -8.04 10.88
CA ALA A 146 -13.93 -6.79 10.98
C ALA A 146 -13.97 -6.02 9.66
N VAL A 147 -12.85 -5.95 8.92
CA VAL A 147 -12.80 -5.31 7.60
C VAL A 147 -13.61 -6.11 6.58
N LYS A 148 -13.40 -7.43 6.51
CA LYS A 148 -14.11 -8.30 5.56
C LYS A 148 -15.62 -8.36 5.79
N GLY A 149 -16.07 -8.16 7.03
CA GLY A 149 -17.49 -8.08 7.40
C GLY A 149 -18.11 -6.69 7.24
N SER A 150 -17.35 -5.65 6.87
CA SER A 150 -17.85 -4.28 6.78
C SER A 150 -18.41 -3.97 5.40
N SER A 151 -19.74 -3.88 5.29
CA SER A 151 -20.42 -3.48 4.05
C SER A 151 -20.08 -2.04 3.61
N GLY A 152 -19.62 -1.22 4.55
CA GLY A 152 -19.22 0.16 4.31
C GLY A 152 -17.93 0.31 3.49
N LEU A 153 -17.14 -0.76 3.33
CA LEU A 153 -15.86 -0.74 2.59
C LEU A 153 -15.99 -1.29 1.15
N GLY A 154 -17.22 -1.52 0.69
CA GLY A 154 -17.51 -2.06 -0.62
C GLY A 154 -17.36 -3.58 -0.72
N ALA A 155 -17.49 -4.11 -1.93
CA ALA A 155 -17.27 -5.54 -2.17
C ALA A 155 -15.78 -5.87 -2.11
N GLU A 156 -15.46 -7.02 -1.50
CA GLU A 156 -14.10 -7.55 -1.33
C GLU A 156 -13.10 -6.50 -0.81
N PRO A 157 -13.35 -5.92 0.39
CA PRO A 157 -12.50 -4.85 0.89
C PRO A 157 -11.08 -5.35 1.14
N LEU A 158 -10.10 -4.55 0.74
CA LEU A 158 -8.69 -4.88 0.85
C LEU A 158 -8.20 -4.75 2.30
N VAL A 159 -7.48 -5.74 2.79
CA VAL A 159 -6.76 -5.69 4.07
C VAL A 159 -5.28 -5.72 3.79
N ILE A 160 -4.57 -4.67 4.22
CA ILE A 160 -3.12 -4.57 4.11
C ILE A 160 -2.54 -4.52 5.51
N HIS A 161 -1.58 -5.38 5.81
CA HIS A 161 -0.79 -5.29 7.03
C HIS A 161 0.56 -4.68 6.74
N ASN A 162 0.96 -3.68 7.51
CA ASN A 162 2.30 -3.15 7.53
C ASN A 162 3.01 -3.43 8.86
N PRO A 163 3.77 -4.53 8.93
CA PRO A 163 4.74 -4.79 9.99
C PRO A 163 6.14 -4.21 9.70
N GLY A 164 6.36 -3.63 8.52
CA GLY A 164 7.64 -3.15 8.00
C GLY A 164 8.71 -4.23 7.77
N THR A 165 8.41 -5.48 8.10
CA THR A 165 9.36 -6.60 8.19
C THR A 165 8.64 -7.92 7.96
N ILE A 166 9.37 -8.98 7.64
CA ILE A 166 8.80 -10.33 7.49
C ILE A 166 8.19 -10.81 8.81
N PRO A 167 6.85 -11.04 8.89
CA PRO A 167 6.24 -11.61 10.08
C PRO A 167 6.60 -13.08 10.30
N HIS A 168 6.44 -13.55 11.52
CA HIS A 168 6.49 -14.97 11.81
C HIS A 168 5.48 -15.73 10.93
N LYS A 169 5.91 -16.83 10.30
CA LYS A 169 5.11 -17.62 9.32
C LYS A 169 3.67 -17.94 9.73
N LYS A 170 3.43 -18.16 11.03
CA LYS A 170 2.08 -18.42 11.58
C LYS A 170 1.13 -17.22 11.43
N LEU A 171 1.64 -15.99 11.47
CA LEU A 171 0.89 -14.76 11.25
C LEU A 171 0.64 -14.49 9.75
N MET A 172 1.36 -15.18 8.87
CA MET A 172 1.19 -15.11 7.41
C MET A 172 0.37 -16.29 6.88
N SER A 173 -0.56 -16.83 7.67
CA SER A 173 -1.34 -18.02 7.31
C SER A 173 -2.71 -18.02 7.97
N GLY A 174 -3.65 -18.79 7.41
CA GLY A 174 -4.99 -18.96 7.99
C GLY A 174 -5.73 -17.63 8.11
N GLU A 175 -6.43 -17.44 9.23
CA GLU A 175 -7.25 -16.25 9.49
C GLU A 175 -6.43 -14.96 9.68
N CYS A 176 -5.14 -15.08 10.00
CA CYS A 176 -4.25 -13.92 10.15
C CYS A 176 -3.79 -13.35 8.81
N LEU A 177 -3.93 -14.11 7.71
CA LEU A 177 -3.38 -13.75 6.40
C LEU A 177 -4.16 -12.56 5.79
N PRO A 178 -3.52 -11.38 5.59
CA PRO A 178 -4.13 -10.27 4.88
C PRO A 178 -4.12 -10.51 3.36
N ASP A 179 -4.76 -9.61 2.60
CA ASP A 179 -4.65 -9.62 1.14
C ASP A 179 -3.23 -9.23 0.71
N ILE A 180 -2.64 -8.21 1.35
CA ILE A 180 -1.28 -7.74 1.12
C ILE A 180 -0.54 -7.58 2.44
N ASN A 181 0.74 -7.96 2.48
CA ASN A 181 1.62 -7.80 3.63
C ASN A 181 2.87 -7.02 3.20
N VAL A 182 3.13 -5.87 3.83
CA VAL A 182 4.35 -5.09 3.63
C VAL A 182 5.48 -5.77 4.40
N VAL A 183 6.20 -6.63 3.70
CA VAL A 183 7.23 -7.50 4.28
C VAL A 183 8.61 -6.85 4.33
N PHE A 184 8.73 -5.65 3.75
CA PHE A 184 9.93 -4.83 3.80
C PHE A 184 9.53 -3.35 3.75
N GLU A 185 9.94 -2.60 4.77
CA GLU A 185 9.91 -1.14 4.82
C GLU A 185 11.20 -0.62 5.46
N ALA A 186 12.20 -0.31 4.64
CA ALA A 186 13.49 0.21 5.10
C ALA A 186 14.32 0.79 3.94
N THR A 187 15.56 1.19 4.25
CA THR A 187 16.51 1.70 3.26
C THR A 187 16.96 0.64 2.26
N HIS A 188 17.35 1.06 1.05
CA HIS A 188 18.05 0.20 0.08
C HIS A 188 19.32 -0.45 0.65
N GLN A 189 20.06 0.28 1.50
CA GLN A 189 21.24 -0.26 2.18
C GLN A 189 20.87 -1.45 3.07
N THR A 190 19.82 -1.31 3.91
CA THR A 190 19.30 -2.39 4.75
C THR A 190 18.89 -3.61 3.91
N TYR A 191 18.22 -3.39 2.77
CA TYR A 191 17.83 -4.48 1.87
C TYR A 191 19.03 -5.31 1.41
N ARG A 192 20.12 -4.63 1.04
CA ARG A 192 21.35 -5.25 0.52
C ARG A 192 22.17 -5.93 1.61
N GLU A 193 22.41 -5.24 2.72
CA GLU A 193 23.30 -5.72 3.79
C GLU A 193 22.70 -6.90 4.56
N ASN A 194 21.37 -6.95 4.69
CA ASN A 194 20.68 -8.02 5.42
C ASN A 194 20.24 -9.19 4.53
N ALA A 195 20.70 -9.23 3.26
CA ALA A 195 20.33 -10.26 2.28
C ALA A 195 18.80 -10.46 2.17
N CYS A 196 18.03 -9.37 2.22
CA CYS A 196 16.57 -9.40 2.25
C CYS A 196 15.98 -10.10 1.01
N GLU A 197 16.61 -9.97 -0.15
CA GLU A 197 16.20 -10.66 -1.38
C GLU A 197 16.05 -12.17 -1.18
N LYS A 198 17.04 -12.79 -0.54
CA LYS A 198 17.02 -14.23 -0.24
C LYS A 198 15.92 -14.56 0.76
N ALA A 199 15.83 -13.80 1.85
CA ALA A 199 14.83 -14.04 2.89
C ALA A 199 13.39 -13.96 2.33
N LEU A 200 13.11 -12.96 1.49
CA LEU A 200 11.82 -12.78 0.85
C LEU A 200 11.53 -13.88 -0.18
N THR A 201 12.51 -14.24 -1.01
CA THR A 201 12.39 -15.34 -1.98
C THR A 201 12.12 -16.69 -1.30
N ASP A 202 12.64 -16.90 -0.09
CA ASP A 202 12.46 -18.12 0.68
C ASP A 202 11.10 -18.23 1.38
N LEU A 203 10.30 -17.15 1.41
CA LEU A 203 8.92 -17.21 1.94
C LEU A 203 8.02 -18.14 1.13
N LYS A 204 8.32 -18.34 -0.17
CA LYS A 204 7.50 -19.15 -1.11
C LYS A 204 6.01 -18.78 -1.08
N MET A 205 5.74 -17.49 -0.85
CA MET A 205 4.42 -16.87 -0.88
C MET A 205 4.09 -16.43 -2.31
N ASP A 206 2.80 -16.25 -2.60
CA ASP A 206 2.36 -15.54 -3.81
C ASP A 206 2.88 -14.10 -3.77
N PRO A 207 3.72 -13.66 -4.74
CA PRO A 207 4.21 -12.28 -4.77
C PRO A 207 3.08 -11.26 -4.77
N GLY A 208 1.90 -11.57 -5.35
CA GLY A 208 0.74 -10.69 -5.34
C GLY A 208 0.21 -10.33 -3.94
N ARG A 209 0.63 -11.07 -2.90
CA ARG A 209 0.32 -10.82 -1.49
C ARG A 209 1.41 -10.07 -0.73
N LEU A 210 2.53 -9.78 -1.38
CA LEU A 210 3.68 -9.13 -0.76
C LEU A 210 3.85 -7.72 -1.30
N ALA A 211 4.20 -6.81 -0.41
CA ALA A 211 4.56 -5.45 -0.72
C ALA A 211 5.96 -5.10 -0.20
N CYS A 212 6.64 -4.21 -0.91
CA CYS A 212 7.94 -3.65 -0.54
C CYS A 212 7.89 -2.12 -0.65
N LEU A 213 8.18 -1.43 0.44
CA LEU A 213 8.38 0.01 0.53
C LEU A 213 9.88 0.24 0.74
N MET A 214 10.60 0.68 -0.27
CA MET A 214 12.04 0.89 -0.18
C MET A 214 12.36 2.36 -0.37
N HIS A 215 13.04 2.95 0.61
CA HIS A 215 13.48 4.34 0.53
C HIS A 215 15.00 4.44 0.52
N SER A 216 15.53 5.66 0.40
CA SER A 216 16.97 5.91 0.34
C SER A 216 17.69 5.07 -0.72
N VAL A 217 17.03 4.80 -1.85
CA VAL A 217 17.69 4.19 -3.00
C VAL A 217 18.72 5.19 -3.54
N PRO A 218 19.99 4.81 -3.74
CA PRO A 218 21.00 5.73 -4.26
C PRO A 218 20.51 6.46 -5.51
N GLU A 219 20.73 7.77 -5.61
CA GLU A 219 20.28 8.58 -6.75
C GLU A 219 20.80 8.04 -8.08
N SER A 220 22.03 7.50 -8.10
CA SER A 220 22.61 6.85 -9.28
C SER A 220 21.83 5.63 -9.78
N LEU A 221 20.99 5.03 -8.92
CA LEU A 221 20.09 3.93 -9.26
C LEU A 221 18.65 4.39 -9.55
N MET A 222 18.37 5.68 -9.40
CA MET A 222 17.05 6.27 -9.63
C MET A 222 17.04 7.38 -10.69
N SER A 223 18.22 7.78 -11.19
CA SER A 223 18.42 8.95 -12.05
C SER A 223 17.77 8.83 -13.44
N THR A 224 17.80 7.63 -14.04
CA THR A 224 17.18 7.37 -15.34
C THR A 224 16.10 6.31 -15.23
N HIS A 225 15.17 6.31 -16.20
CA HIS A 225 14.17 5.25 -16.31
C HIS A 225 14.79 3.85 -16.35
N SER A 226 15.94 3.65 -17.03
CA SER A 226 16.61 2.34 -17.08
C SER A 226 17.13 1.90 -15.73
N ASP A 227 17.63 2.83 -14.90
CA ASP A 227 18.12 2.50 -13.57
C ASP A 227 16.96 2.07 -12.67
N VAL A 228 15.88 2.87 -12.66
CA VAL A 228 14.68 2.57 -11.87
C VAL A 228 14.01 1.27 -12.33
N ALA A 229 13.97 1.02 -13.64
CA ALA A 229 13.46 -0.23 -14.20
C ALA A 229 14.29 -1.44 -13.77
N SER A 230 15.62 -1.31 -13.71
CA SER A 230 16.51 -2.36 -13.20
C SER A 230 16.24 -2.67 -11.73
N GLU A 231 16.12 -1.66 -10.87
CA GLU A 231 15.81 -1.86 -9.45
C GLU A 231 14.41 -2.46 -9.26
N THR A 232 13.41 -1.95 -9.97
CA THR A 232 12.04 -2.47 -9.93
C THR A 232 12.00 -3.93 -10.39
N GLN A 233 12.71 -4.27 -11.46
CA GLN A 233 12.74 -5.63 -12.02
C GLN A 233 13.28 -6.68 -11.04
N LYS A 234 14.26 -6.31 -10.20
CA LYS A 234 14.78 -7.18 -9.14
C LYS A 234 13.72 -7.53 -8.09
N LEU A 235 12.77 -6.63 -7.83
CA LEU A 235 11.72 -6.81 -6.83
C LEU A 235 10.48 -7.51 -7.38
N ARG A 236 10.15 -7.34 -8.67
CA ARG A 236 8.92 -7.86 -9.30
C ARG A 236 8.72 -9.37 -9.23
N SER A 237 9.81 -10.14 -9.18
CA SER A 237 9.73 -11.60 -9.03
C SER A 237 9.41 -12.03 -7.59
N ILE A 238 9.55 -11.12 -6.63
CA ILE A 238 9.47 -11.38 -5.19
C ILE A 238 8.20 -10.78 -4.61
N VAL A 239 7.83 -9.57 -5.02
CA VAL A 239 6.65 -8.85 -4.55
C VAL A 239 5.84 -8.27 -5.70
N GLY A 240 4.53 -8.23 -5.53
CA GLY A 240 3.58 -7.74 -6.54
C GLY A 240 3.21 -6.28 -6.35
N THR A 241 3.45 -5.70 -5.17
CA THR A 241 3.12 -4.31 -4.84
C THR A 241 4.37 -3.56 -4.39
N LEU A 242 4.60 -2.37 -4.94
CA LEU A 242 5.88 -1.66 -4.80
C LEU A 242 5.69 -0.17 -4.48
N TYR A 243 6.61 0.38 -3.69
CA TYR A 243 6.93 1.80 -3.61
C TYR A 243 8.45 1.91 -3.47
N ILE A 244 9.13 2.56 -4.42
CA ILE A 244 10.57 2.83 -4.29
C ILE A 244 10.87 4.32 -4.50
N THR A 245 11.72 4.89 -3.66
CA THR A 245 12.12 6.30 -3.73
C THR A 245 13.59 6.51 -3.34
N SER A 246 14.22 7.53 -3.92
CA SER A 246 15.56 7.98 -3.48
C SER A 246 15.51 8.83 -2.21
N GLN A 247 14.33 9.35 -1.85
CA GLN A 247 14.17 10.18 -0.65
C GLN A 247 14.65 9.44 0.60
N ALA A 248 15.38 10.16 1.45
CA ALA A 248 15.89 9.64 2.71
C ALA A 248 15.25 10.27 3.95
N THR A 249 14.55 11.39 3.77
CA THR A 249 13.85 12.17 4.80
C THR A 249 12.48 12.58 4.26
N GLU A 250 11.58 13.02 5.14
CA GLU A 250 10.21 13.44 4.74
C GLU A 250 9.53 12.37 3.89
N LEU A 251 9.70 11.11 4.31
CA LEU A 251 9.13 9.97 3.61
C LEU A 251 7.61 10.10 3.60
N TYR A 252 7.01 9.81 2.44
CA TYR A 252 5.55 9.76 2.24
C TYR A 252 4.84 11.13 2.29
N THR A 253 5.55 12.20 2.64
CA THR A 253 5.06 13.60 2.62
C THR A 253 5.48 14.37 1.37
N ASP A 254 6.17 13.71 0.44
CA ASP A 254 6.41 14.14 -0.95
C ASP A 254 6.61 12.87 -1.83
N LEU A 255 6.34 12.95 -3.14
CA LEU A 255 6.46 11.80 -4.06
C LEU A 255 7.90 11.57 -4.57
N GLY A 256 8.80 12.53 -4.35
CA GLY A 256 10.20 12.48 -4.77
C GLY A 256 10.43 12.89 -6.22
N GLU A 257 11.67 13.24 -6.55
CA GLU A 257 12.03 13.74 -7.88
C GLU A 257 11.91 12.67 -8.99
N HIS A 258 12.01 11.38 -8.63
CA HIS A 258 12.02 10.27 -9.59
C HIS A 258 10.68 9.53 -9.71
N TRP A 259 9.61 10.09 -9.14
CA TRP A 259 8.27 9.51 -9.15
C TRP A 259 7.82 9.06 -10.54
N GLU A 260 7.96 9.90 -11.56
CA GLU A 260 7.52 9.59 -12.93
C GLU A 260 8.34 8.45 -13.54
N ASN A 261 9.64 8.40 -13.26
CA ASN A 261 10.50 7.29 -13.70
C ASN A 261 10.10 5.98 -13.00
N PHE A 262 9.76 6.03 -11.71
CA PHE A 262 9.26 4.89 -10.96
C PHE A 262 7.94 4.37 -11.52
N ILE A 263 6.95 5.25 -11.72
CA ILE A 263 5.66 4.81 -12.26
C ILE A 263 5.80 4.22 -13.67
N LYS A 264 6.59 4.88 -14.53
CA LYS A 264 6.90 4.34 -15.86
C LYS A 264 7.53 2.96 -15.76
N ALA A 265 8.51 2.79 -14.88
CA ALA A 265 9.19 1.52 -14.68
C ALA A 265 8.25 0.42 -14.16
N VAL A 266 7.26 0.71 -13.31
CA VAL A 266 6.28 -0.27 -12.80
C VAL A 266 5.18 -0.59 -13.81
N SER A 267 4.88 0.31 -14.75
CA SER A 267 3.81 0.13 -15.74
C SER A 267 4.08 -0.93 -16.81
N LEU A 268 5.35 -1.28 -17.04
CA LEU A 268 5.81 -2.23 -18.07
C LEU A 268 5.66 -3.69 -17.64
#